data_AF-A0A7V2XLN0-F1
#
_entry.id   AF-A0A7V2XLN0-F1
#
_cell.length_a   1.000
_cell.length_b   1.000
_cell.length_c   1.000
_cell.angle_alpha   90.00
_cell.angle_beta   90.00
_cell.angle_gamma   90.00
#
_symmetry.space_group_name_H-M   'P 1'
#
loop_
_entity.id
_entity.type
_entity.pdbx_description
1 polymer ?
#
loop_
_entity_poly.entity_id
_entity_poly.type
_entity_poly.pdbx_seq_one_letter_code
_entity_poly.pdbx_strand_id
1 'polypeptide(L)'
;MKRPQWLHPGHGTQRWALWGLLCVLVGLLLAALVFLAREYEDSLNQTRLEQSATNMTADIRGGLLRSVQNLVALHSTSGSPVPWESGAAEMLAVHREIVQVEWRDQNFHPRARRTSPFQPDLFAYRPRQHALPDVRQACANAQRASGPAYSPSYFWPTAQGMGLELMELCLPVSLDGRPDGFLIATYSLAGILSELIPADAQRGRRIALTDADGTRLTILGSISNSSEVFHTQVLIDLPGAAYMLRVERAREYRGWFPHVLTVAVGVLAVGLIGVLALFARDLRRRLRAERDLAEALAFRKAMEDSLVTGLRARDM
;
A
#
# COMPACT_ATOMS: atom_id res chain seq x y z
N MET A 1 4.81 -86.04 13.29
CA MET A 1 6.07 -85.27 13.27
C MET A 1 5.79 -83.89 12.66
N LYS A 2 6.07 -82.82 13.42
CA LYS A 2 6.26 -81.40 13.02
C LYS A 2 5.17 -80.68 12.17
N ARG A 3 4.42 -79.80 12.83
CA ARG A 3 4.28 -78.40 12.40
C ARG A 3 4.60 -77.48 13.59
N PRO A 4 5.43 -76.46 13.39
CA PRO A 4 5.09 -75.16 13.93
C PRO A 4 5.03 -74.11 12.82
N GLN A 5 3.91 -73.39 12.81
CA GLN A 5 3.66 -72.22 11.99
C GLN A 5 4.45 -71.02 12.52
N TRP A 6 5.06 -70.33 11.56
CA TRP A 6 5.51 -68.94 11.48
C TRP A 6 5.08 -67.99 12.62
N LEU A 7 6.10 -67.41 13.27
CA LEU A 7 6.03 -66.14 13.98
C LEU A 7 5.83 -64.99 12.97
N HIS A 8 4.78 -64.20 13.13
CA HIS A 8 4.68 -62.86 12.55
C HIS A 8 4.93 -61.81 13.65
N PRO A 9 5.99 -60.98 13.57
CA PRO A 9 6.14 -59.81 14.41
C PRO A 9 5.52 -58.57 13.75
N GLY A 10 4.97 -57.63 14.54
CA GLY A 10 5.04 -56.21 14.14
C GLY A 10 3.80 -55.32 14.17
N HIS A 11 2.75 -55.53 14.98
CA HIS A 11 1.65 -54.54 15.06
C HIS A 11 1.93 -53.31 15.95
N GLY A 12 2.98 -53.35 16.79
CA GLY A 12 3.30 -52.27 17.74
C GLY A 12 4.06 -51.08 17.12
N THR A 13 4.99 -51.35 16.19
CA THR A 13 5.83 -50.34 15.52
C THR A 13 5.06 -49.54 14.48
N GLN A 14 4.15 -50.19 13.75
CA GLN A 14 3.33 -49.55 12.72
C GLN A 14 2.41 -48.45 13.29
N ARG A 15 1.90 -48.64 14.52
CA ARG A 15 1.05 -47.66 15.20
C ARG A 15 1.81 -46.43 15.67
N TRP A 16 3.02 -46.59 16.22
CA TRP A 16 3.87 -45.45 16.59
C TRP A 16 4.34 -44.64 15.38
N ALA A 17 4.61 -45.31 14.26
CA ALA A 17 4.91 -44.64 13.00
C ALA A 17 3.73 -43.78 12.49
N LEU A 18 2.48 -44.28 12.59
CA LEU A 18 1.29 -43.52 12.21
C LEU A 18 1.08 -42.27 13.08
N TRP A 19 1.36 -42.34 14.38
CA TRP A 19 1.30 -41.18 15.27
C TRP A 19 2.39 -40.15 14.97
N GLY A 20 3.61 -40.60 14.67
CA GLY A 20 4.68 -39.71 14.20
C GLY A 20 4.30 -39.00 12.90
N LEU A 21 3.74 -39.75 11.95
CA LEU A 21 3.28 -39.21 10.66
C LEU A 21 2.14 -38.19 10.83
N LEU A 22 1.18 -38.45 11.72
CA LEU A 22 0.10 -37.50 12.05
C LEU A 22 0.66 -36.19 12.63
N CYS A 23 1.59 -36.27 13.60
CA CYS A 23 2.20 -35.08 14.20
C CYS A 23 2.99 -34.26 13.17
N VAL A 24 3.72 -34.92 12.27
CA VAL A 24 4.42 -34.25 11.17
C VAL A 24 3.44 -33.57 10.23
N LEU A 25 2.35 -34.25 9.85
CA LEU A 25 1.34 -33.69 8.95
C LEU A 25 0.64 -32.48 9.57
N VAL A 26 0.30 -32.54 10.87
CA VAL A 26 -0.24 -31.39 11.61
C VAL A 26 0.77 -30.26 11.68
N GLY A 27 2.04 -30.54 11.99
CA GLY A 27 3.10 -29.52 12.01
C GLY A 27 3.28 -28.83 10.65
N LEU A 28 3.24 -29.59 9.55
CA LEU A 28 3.31 -29.06 8.18
C LEU A 28 2.08 -28.20 7.84
N LEU A 29 0.88 -28.65 8.19
CA LEU A 29 -0.36 -27.88 7.97
C LEU A 29 -0.30 -26.53 8.68
N LEU A 30 0.19 -26.50 9.91
CA LEU A 30 0.28 -25.28 10.71
C LEU A 30 1.33 -24.31 10.20
N ALA A 31 2.51 -24.82 9.81
CA ALA A 31 3.53 -24.01 9.16
C ALA A 31 2.99 -23.41 7.85
N ALA A 32 2.24 -24.19 7.07
CA ALA A 32 1.60 -23.72 5.85
C ALA A 32 0.55 -22.63 6.12
N LEU A 33 -0.29 -22.77 7.15
CA LEU A 33 -1.28 -21.76 7.53
C LEU A 33 -0.64 -20.45 8.01
N VAL A 34 0.41 -20.53 8.82
CA VAL A 34 1.16 -19.35 9.29
C VAL A 34 1.82 -18.63 8.11
N PHE A 35 2.40 -19.39 7.18
CA PHE A 35 2.99 -18.85 5.96
C PHE A 35 1.94 -18.16 5.08
N LEU A 36 0.81 -18.82 4.81
CA LEU A 36 -0.28 -18.25 4.01
C LEU A 36 -0.87 -16.99 4.65
N ALA A 37 -1.06 -16.98 5.97
CA ALA A 37 -1.57 -15.82 6.70
C ALA A 37 -0.64 -14.61 6.58
N ARG A 38 0.67 -14.84 6.71
CA ARG A 38 1.69 -13.78 6.56
C ARG A 38 1.71 -13.23 5.14
N GLU A 39 1.71 -14.10 4.13
CA GLU A 39 1.69 -13.70 2.73
C GLU A 39 0.41 -12.92 2.38
N TYR A 40 -0.73 -13.37 2.91
CA TYR A 40 -2.01 -12.70 2.71
C TYR A 40 -2.04 -11.29 3.32
N GLU A 41 -1.51 -11.09 4.53
CA GLU A 41 -1.42 -9.77 5.16
C GLU A 41 -0.52 -8.79 4.37
N ASP A 42 0.62 -9.26 3.86
CA ASP A 42 1.50 -8.44 3.03
C ASP A 42 0.79 -8.04 1.73
N SER A 43 0.07 -8.96 1.08
CA SER A 43 -0.72 -8.67 -0.12
C SER A 43 -1.86 -7.65 0.12
N LEU A 44 -2.52 -7.73 1.28
CA LEU A 44 -3.56 -6.79 1.68
C LEU A 44 -3.00 -5.39 1.92
N ASN A 45 -1.85 -5.30 2.59
CA ASN A 45 -1.18 -4.02 2.86
C ASN A 45 -0.72 -3.35 1.56
N GLN A 46 -0.19 -4.12 0.62
CA GLN A 46 0.19 -3.62 -0.70
C GLN A 46 -1.05 -3.11 -1.47
N THR A 47 -2.13 -3.89 -1.53
CA THR A 47 -3.36 -3.50 -2.21
C THR A 47 -3.95 -2.21 -1.63
N ARG A 48 -3.95 -2.07 -0.29
CA ARG A 48 -4.41 -0.84 0.39
C ARG A 48 -3.52 0.36 0.07
N LEU A 49 -2.22 0.16 -0.06
CA LEU A 49 -1.28 1.22 -0.42
C LEU A 49 -1.49 1.67 -1.88
N GLU A 50 -1.63 0.73 -2.81
CA GLU A 50 -1.92 0.98 -4.23
C GLU A 50 -3.25 1.71 -4.42
N GLN A 51 -4.32 1.26 -3.73
CA GLN A 51 -5.61 1.93 -3.76
C GLN A 51 -5.51 3.34 -3.19
N SER A 52 -4.75 3.53 -2.11
CA SER A 52 -4.55 4.86 -1.55
C SER A 52 -3.77 5.78 -2.50
N ALA A 53 -2.74 5.31 -3.18
CA ALA A 53 -1.99 6.11 -4.15
C ALA A 53 -2.84 6.47 -5.37
N THR A 54 -3.72 5.57 -5.79
CA THR A 54 -4.71 5.82 -6.84
C THR A 54 -5.70 6.91 -6.43
N ASN A 55 -6.22 6.85 -5.20
CA ASN A 55 -7.10 7.89 -4.67
C ASN A 55 -6.40 9.25 -4.58
N MET A 56 -5.16 9.31 -4.05
CA MET A 56 -4.38 10.56 -4.01
C MET A 56 -4.16 11.15 -5.41
N THR A 57 -3.90 10.30 -6.40
CA THR A 57 -3.76 10.75 -7.80
C THR A 57 -5.07 11.32 -8.34
N ALA A 58 -6.20 10.70 -8.02
CA ALA A 58 -7.53 11.21 -8.37
C ALA A 58 -7.83 12.55 -7.66
N ASP A 59 -7.43 12.71 -6.40
CA ASP A 59 -7.58 13.95 -5.64
C ASP A 59 -6.77 15.09 -6.26
N ILE A 60 -5.50 14.83 -6.62
CA ILE A 60 -4.65 15.80 -7.35
C ILE A 60 -5.31 16.22 -8.66
N ARG A 61 -5.72 15.24 -9.50
CA ARG A 61 -6.36 15.54 -10.78
C ARG A 61 -7.66 16.34 -10.60
N GLY A 62 -8.48 15.95 -9.62
CA GLY A 62 -9.72 16.65 -9.29
C GLY A 62 -9.48 18.07 -8.79
N GLY A 63 -8.45 18.27 -7.97
CA GLY A 63 -8.00 19.58 -7.50
C GLY A 63 -7.57 20.48 -8.65
N LEU A 64 -6.68 20.00 -9.52
CA LEU A 64 -6.21 20.74 -10.69
C LEU A 64 -7.36 21.11 -11.64
N LEU A 65 -8.29 20.18 -11.89
CA LEU A 65 -9.47 20.44 -12.71
C LEU A 65 -10.38 21.53 -12.09
N ARG A 66 -10.57 21.52 -10.76
CA ARG A 66 -11.30 22.58 -10.06
C ARG A 66 -10.59 23.93 -10.20
N SER A 67 -9.27 23.98 -10.10
CA SER A 67 -8.50 25.21 -10.33
C SER A 67 -8.69 25.76 -11.75
N VAL A 68 -8.72 24.88 -12.77
CA VAL A 68 -9.04 25.28 -14.16
C VAL A 68 -10.44 25.91 -14.24
N GLN A 69 -11.44 25.28 -13.61
CA GLN A 69 -12.81 25.81 -13.58
C GLN A 69 -12.89 27.17 -12.91
N ASN A 70 -12.17 27.36 -11.80
CA ASN A 70 -12.10 28.64 -11.09
C ASN A 70 -11.44 29.74 -11.96
N LEU A 71 -10.38 29.41 -12.70
CA LEU A 71 -9.72 30.35 -13.62
C LEU A 71 -10.64 30.78 -14.76
N VAL A 72 -11.39 29.84 -15.33
CA VAL A 72 -12.39 30.15 -16.38
C VAL A 72 -13.49 31.06 -15.82
N ALA A 73 -14.01 30.76 -14.64
CA ALA A 73 -15.03 31.58 -13.98
C ALA A 73 -14.51 32.98 -13.63
N LEU A 74 -13.27 33.09 -13.18
CA LEU A 74 -12.62 34.38 -12.92
C LEU A 74 -12.53 35.23 -14.19
N HIS A 75 -12.10 34.63 -15.30
CA HIS A 75 -11.95 35.36 -16.56
C HIS A 75 -13.28 35.76 -17.19
N SER A 76 -14.30 34.89 -17.14
CA SER A 76 -15.62 35.19 -17.71
C SER A 76 -16.37 36.31 -16.99
N THR A 77 -16.14 36.46 -15.68
CA THR A 77 -16.79 37.51 -14.86
C THR A 77 -16.07 38.85 -14.90
N SER A 78 -14.77 38.84 -15.24
CA SER A 78 -13.88 39.97 -15.00
C SER A 78 -13.23 40.50 -16.27
N GLY A 79 -13.99 40.75 -17.35
CA GLY A 79 -13.51 41.11 -18.70
C GLY A 79 -12.59 42.35 -18.84
N SER A 80 -12.11 42.93 -17.73
CA SER A 80 -11.09 43.98 -17.65
C SER A 80 -9.96 43.58 -16.68
N PRO A 81 -8.69 44.01 -16.91
CA PRO A 81 -7.55 43.64 -16.07
C PRO A 81 -7.71 43.95 -14.57
N VAL A 82 -8.30 45.09 -14.21
CA VAL A 82 -8.36 45.52 -12.79
C VAL A 82 -9.31 44.65 -11.97
N PRO A 83 -10.58 44.39 -12.38
CA PRO A 83 -11.44 43.42 -11.69
C PRO A 83 -10.88 42.00 -11.66
N TRP A 84 -10.21 41.58 -12.74
CA TRP A 84 -9.61 40.25 -12.83
C TRP A 84 -8.54 40.07 -11.77
N GLU A 85 -7.73 41.11 -11.56
CA GLU A 85 -6.68 41.14 -10.57
C GLU A 85 -7.17 41.08 -9.12
N SER A 86 -8.32 41.67 -8.81
CA SER A 86 -8.95 41.51 -7.48
C SER A 86 -9.47 40.09 -7.26
N GLY A 87 -10.19 39.51 -8.22
CA GLY A 87 -10.70 38.14 -8.10
C GLY A 87 -9.57 37.10 -8.06
N ALA A 88 -8.49 37.33 -8.80
CA ALA A 88 -7.28 36.53 -8.71
C ALA A 88 -6.66 36.56 -7.30
N ALA A 89 -6.63 37.73 -6.65
CA ALA A 89 -6.11 37.85 -5.29
C ALA A 89 -6.96 37.07 -4.27
N GLU A 90 -8.29 37.13 -4.39
CA GLU A 90 -9.21 36.35 -3.54
C GLU A 90 -9.00 34.84 -3.73
N MET A 91 -8.87 34.39 -4.98
CA MET A 91 -8.59 32.98 -5.29
C MET A 91 -7.25 32.53 -4.69
N LEU A 92 -6.17 33.30 -4.88
CA LEU A 92 -4.84 32.96 -4.37
C LEU A 92 -4.74 33.00 -2.84
N ALA A 93 -5.67 33.66 -2.14
CA ALA A 93 -5.72 33.64 -0.68
C ALA A 93 -6.16 32.28 -0.12
N VAL A 94 -6.90 31.49 -0.92
CA VAL A 94 -7.41 30.16 -0.53
C VAL A 94 -6.59 29.03 -1.16
N HIS A 95 -6.08 29.25 -2.37
CA HIS A 95 -5.36 28.25 -3.15
C HIS A 95 -3.83 28.38 -2.99
N ARG A 96 -3.28 27.73 -1.96
CA ARG A 96 -1.84 27.74 -1.62
C ARG A 96 -0.97 26.96 -2.61
N GLU A 97 -1.56 26.06 -3.37
CA GLU A 97 -0.88 25.30 -4.43
C GLU A 97 -0.51 26.18 -5.64
N ILE A 98 -1.23 27.30 -5.84
CA ILE A 98 -1.03 28.25 -6.93
C ILE A 98 -0.14 29.40 -6.43
N VAL A 99 1.01 29.60 -7.07
CA VAL A 99 1.98 30.64 -6.69
C VAL A 99 1.84 31.92 -7.51
N GLN A 100 1.31 31.83 -8.73
CA GLN A 100 1.03 32.99 -9.58
C GLN A 100 -0.06 32.64 -10.60
N VAL A 101 -0.90 33.62 -10.91
CA VAL A 101 -1.80 33.58 -12.07
C VAL A 101 -1.58 34.78 -12.96
N GLU A 102 -1.71 34.57 -14.26
CA GLU A 102 -1.49 35.60 -15.28
C GLU A 102 -2.54 35.48 -16.38
N TRP A 103 -2.96 36.64 -16.86
CA TRP A 103 -3.68 36.76 -18.11
C TRP A 103 -2.76 37.43 -19.12
N ARG A 104 -2.49 36.73 -20.22
CA ARG A 104 -1.60 37.20 -21.28
C ARG A 104 -2.33 37.33 -22.60
N ASP A 105 -1.88 38.27 -23.43
CA ASP A 105 -2.36 38.38 -24.81
C ASP A 105 -1.80 37.24 -25.70
N GLN A 106 -2.16 37.24 -26.99
CA GLN A 106 -1.70 36.25 -27.96
C GLN A 106 -0.18 36.30 -28.23
N ASN A 107 0.47 37.43 -27.91
CA ASN A 107 1.90 37.64 -28.04
C ASN A 107 2.66 37.35 -26.72
N PHE A 108 1.97 36.79 -25.72
CA PHE A 108 2.47 36.52 -24.37
C PHE A 108 2.85 37.77 -23.56
N HIS A 109 2.33 38.96 -23.88
CA HIS A 109 2.46 40.11 -22.99
C HIS A 109 1.48 39.99 -21.82
N PRO A 110 1.91 40.24 -20.58
CA PRO A 110 1.02 40.23 -19.42
C PRO A 110 0.03 41.40 -19.50
N ARG A 111 -1.26 41.07 -19.53
CA ARG A 111 -2.37 42.04 -19.39
C ARG A 111 -2.73 42.27 -17.94
N ALA A 112 -2.72 41.19 -17.16
CA ALA A 112 -2.97 41.19 -15.73
C ALA A 112 -2.16 40.08 -15.07
N ARG A 113 -1.73 40.28 -13.82
CA ARG A 113 -1.02 39.24 -13.07
C ARG A 113 -1.21 39.39 -11.58
N ARG A 114 -1.25 38.25 -10.88
CA ARG A 114 -1.21 38.22 -9.41
C ARG A 114 -0.29 37.13 -8.92
N THR A 115 0.48 37.46 -7.89
CA THR A 115 1.34 36.53 -7.17
C THR A 115 0.67 36.17 -5.86
N SER A 116 0.84 34.92 -5.44
CA SER A 116 0.28 34.41 -4.21
C SER A 116 0.87 35.10 -2.99
N PRO A 117 0.05 35.42 -1.96
CA PRO A 117 0.55 36.00 -0.72
C PRO A 117 1.44 35.02 0.07
N PHE A 118 1.39 33.73 -0.26
CA PHE A 118 2.22 32.69 0.38
C PHE A 118 3.64 32.62 -0.19
N GLN A 119 3.90 33.25 -1.35
CA GLN A 119 5.21 33.28 -2.01
C GLN A 119 5.47 34.66 -2.67
N PRO A 120 5.49 35.76 -1.88
CA PRO A 120 5.53 37.12 -2.43
C PRO A 120 6.83 37.41 -3.21
N ASP A 121 7.95 36.83 -2.80
CA ASP A 121 9.28 37.10 -3.35
C ASP A 121 9.76 36.06 -4.38
N LEU A 122 8.87 35.20 -4.89
CA LEU A 122 9.22 34.10 -5.80
C LEU A 122 10.03 34.56 -7.02
N PHE A 123 9.71 35.75 -7.54
CA PHE A 123 10.34 36.32 -8.74
C PHE A 123 11.29 37.48 -8.43
N ALA A 124 11.65 37.69 -7.16
CA ALA A 124 12.55 38.77 -6.76
C ALA A 124 14.00 38.49 -7.18
N TYR A 125 14.47 37.25 -7.00
CA TYR A 125 15.83 36.85 -7.38
C TYR A 125 15.98 36.59 -8.88
N ARG A 126 15.03 35.83 -9.46
CA ARG A 126 14.99 35.53 -10.89
C ARG A 126 13.72 36.13 -11.50
N PRO A 127 13.84 37.00 -12.53
CA PRO A 127 12.67 37.57 -13.19
C PRO A 127 11.78 36.51 -13.84
N ARG A 128 10.45 36.69 -13.75
CA ARG A 128 9.43 35.80 -14.36
C ARG A 128 9.66 35.50 -15.85
N GLN A 129 10.27 36.42 -16.59
CA GLN A 129 10.55 36.28 -18.03
C GLN A 129 11.41 35.05 -18.35
N HIS A 130 12.25 34.59 -17.41
CA HIS A 130 13.08 33.40 -17.63
C HIS A 130 12.31 32.07 -17.65
N ALA A 131 11.09 32.03 -17.13
CA ALA A 131 10.20 30.85 -17.23
C ALA A 131 9.27 30.92 -18.45
N LEU A 132 9.44 31.91 -19.34
CA LEU A 132 8.65 32.02 -20.56
C LEU A 132 8.78 30.83 -21.53
N PRO A 133 9.95 30.15 -21.65
CA PRO A 133 10.04 28.93 -22.45
C PRO A 133 9.04 27.85 -22.01
N ASP A 134 8.97 27.56 -20.70
CA ASP A 134 8.06 26.56 -20.13
C ASP A 134 6.58 26.95 -20.32
N VAL A 135 6.27 28.24 -20.13
CA VAL A 135 4.93 28.80 -20.41
C VAL A 135 4.55 28.61 -21.88
N ARG A 136 5.44 28.94 -22.81
CA ARG A 136 5.18 28.81 -24.25
C ARG A 136 4.97 27.34 -24.64
N GLN A 137 5.73 26.42 -24.05
CA GLN A 137 5.54 24.98 -24.26
C GLN A 137 4.16 24.53 -23.78
N ALA A 138 3.77 24.89 -22.56
CA ALA A 138 2.43 24.58 -22.04
C ALA A 138 1.32 25.15 -22.94
N CYS A 139 1.45 26.42 -23.37
CA CYS A 139 0.45 27.05 -24.23
C CYS A 139 0.39 26.45 -25.64
N ALA A 140 1.52 26.05 -26.23
CA ALA A 140 1.52 25.35 -27.52
C ALA A 140 0.81 23.99 -27.43
N ASN A 141 0.96 23.28 -26.31
CA ASN A 141 0.21 22.05 -26.05
C ASN A 141 -1.28 22.34 -25.86
N ALA A 142 -1.61 23.38 -25.10
CA ALA A 142 -2.98 23.79 -24.80
C ALA A 142 -3.76 24.17 -26.07
N GLN A 143 -3.12 24.91 -26.98
CA GLN A 143 -3.71 25.24 -28.29
C GLN A 143 -3.97 23.99 -29.14
N ARG A 144 -3.01 23.06 -29.21
CA ARG A 144 -3.18 21.80 -29.98
C ARG A 144 -4.31 20.94 -29.42
N ALA A 145 -4.46 20.92 -28.09
CA ALA A 145 -5.50 20.16 -27.41
C ALA A 145 -6.86 20.89 -27.34
N SER A 146 -6.94 22.16 -27.75
CA SER A 146 -8.11 23.03 -27.54
C SER A 146 -8.61 23.03 -26.08
N GLY A 147 -7.69 23.01 -25.12
CA GLY A 147 -8.00 22.83 -23.71
C GLY A 147 -6.82 23.14 -22.78
N PRO A 148 -6.95 22.91 -21.46
CA PRO A 148 -5.85 23.13 -20.53
C PRO A 148 -4.69 22.18 -20.83
N ALA A 149 -3.46 22.68 -20.77
CA ALA A 149 -2.26 21.84 -20.81
C ALA A 149 -1.19 22.35 -19.84
N TYR A 150 -0.34 21.43 -19.40
CA TYR A 150 0.67 21.61 -18.39
C TYR A 150 2.08 21.52 -18.98
N SER A 151 3.04 22.19 -18.35
CA SER A 151 4.47 21.99 -18.62
C SER A 151 5.01 20.83 -17.78
N PRO A 152 6.15 20.24 -18.17
CA PRO A 152 7.02 19.55 -17.22
C PRO A 152 7.40 20.47 -16.05
N SER A 153 7.86 19.87 -14.96
CA SER A 153 8.34 20.65 -13.81
C SER A 153 9.70 21.25 -14.08
N TYR A 154 9.96 22.42 -13.52
CA TYR A 154 11.27 23.04 -13.55
C TYR A 154 11.63 23.64 -12.20
N PHE A 155 12.92 23.57 -11.85
CA PHE A 155 13.44 24.15 -10.63
C PHE A 155 13.55 25.68 -10.74
N TRP A 156 12.89 26.38 -9.82
CA TRP A 156 12.96 27.84 -9.70
C TRP A 156 13.75 28.24 -8.46
N PRO A 157 14.93 28.87 -8.61
CA PRO A 157 15.74 29.29 -7.48
C PRO A 157 15.09 30.48 -6.77
N THR A 158 14.99 30.38 -5.45
CA THR A 158 14.59 31.47 -4.58
C THR A 158 15.82 32.08 -3.90
N ALA A 159 15.63 33.17 -3.16
CA ALA A 159 16.70 33.71 -2.34
C ALA A 159 17.20 32.68 -1.32
N GLN A 160 18.44 32.84 -0.83
CA GLN A 160 19.04 32.02 0.24
C GLN A 160 19.42 30.58 -0.16
N GLY A 161 19.62 30.30 -1.45
CA GLY A 161 20.13 28.99 -1.92
C GLY A 161 19.10 27.86 -1.90
N MET A 162 17.83 28.19 -1.69
CA MET A 162 16.71 27.28 -1.84
C MET A 162 16.09 27.40 -3.24
N GLY A 163 15.13 26.54 -3.54
CA GLY A 163 14.26 26.70 -4.70
C GLY A 163 13.04 25.82 -4.63
N LEU A 164 12.15 26.01 -5.59
CA LEU A 164 10.86 25.36 -5.67
C LEU A 164 10.74 24.69 -7.03
N GLU A 165 10.22 23.47 -7.06
CA GLU A 165 9.76 22.88 -8.31
C GLU A 165 8.41 23.48 -8.68
N LEU A 166 8.37 24.07 -9.88
CA LEU A 166 7.19 24.73 -10.43
C LEU A 166 6.67 24.00 -11.67
N MET A 167 5.37 24.12 -11.92
CA MET A 167 4.71 23.65 -13.13
C MET A 167 3.78 24.73 -13.65
N GLU A 168 3.81 24.99 -14.95
CA GLU A 168 2.86 25.90 -15.60
C GLU A 168 1.63 25.13 -16.06
N LEU A 169 0.47 25.74 -15.89
CA LEU A 169 -0.77 25.45 -16.61
C LEU A 169 -1.00 26.58 -17.58
N CYS A 170 -1.36 26.26 -18.82
CA CYS A 170 -1.87 27.21 -19.78
C CYS A 170 -3.24 26.79 -20.31
N LEU A 171 -4.13 27.77 -20.46
CA LEU A 171 -5.46 27.61 -21.00
C LEU A 171 -5.73 28.72 -22.04
N PRO A 172 -5.96 28.38 -23.33
CA PRO A 172 -6.40 29.36 -24.32
C PRO A 172 -7.81 29.85 -23.96
N VAL A 173 -8.02 31.16 -24.02
CA VAL A 173 -9.31 31.79 -23.77
C VAL A 173 -9.77 32.59 -24.98
N SER A 174 -11.08 32.65 -25.15
CA SER A 174 -11.74 33.38 -26.23
C SER A 174 -12.88 34.20 -25.68
N LEU A 175 -13.02 35.43 -26.16
CA LEU A 175 -14.10 36.35 -25.86
C LEU A 175 -14.89 36.59 -27.15
N ASP A 176 -16.21 36.36 -27.13
CA ASP A 176 -17.10 36.51 -28.29
C ASP A 176 -16.61 35.75 -29.55
N GLY A 177 -16.06 34.56 -29.35
CA GLY A 177 -15.53 33.71 -30.43
C GLY A 177 -14.19 34.18 -31.02
N ARG A 178 -13.57 35.22 -30.45
CA ARG A 178 -12.23 35.69 -30.83
C ARG A 178 -11.21 35.28 -29.78
N PRO A 179 -9.98 34.89 -30.18
CA PRO A 179 -8.93 34.53 -29.24
C PRO A 179 -8.54 35.75 -28.37
N ASP A 180 -8.70 35.60 -27.05
CA ASP A 180 -8.43 36.63 -26.04
C ASP A 180 -7.13 36.36 -25.26
N GLY A 181 -6.30 35.48 -25.82
CA GLY A 181 -4.97 35.13 -25.31
C GLY A 181 -5.01 33.89 -24.42
N PHE A 182 -4.32 33.95 -23.28
CA PHE A 182 -4.08 32.81 -22.42
C PHE A 182 -4.25 33.14 -20.95
N LEU A 183 -4.86 32.23 -20.20
CA LEU A 183 -4.75 32.18 -18.75
C LEU A 183 -3.63 31.22 -18.38
N ILE A 184 -2.75 31.67 -17.50
CA ILE A 184 -1.62 30.89 -17.00
C ILE A 184 -1.73 30.80 -15.49
N ALA A 185 -1.51 29.62 -14.94
CA ALA A 185 -1.33 29.43 -13.51
C ALA A 185 -0.04 28.67 -13.26
N THR A 186 0.78 29.19 -12.37
CA THR A 186 2.01 28.54 -11.93
C THR A 186 1.72 27.83 -10.62
N TYR A 187 1.97 26.53 -10.57
CA TYR A 187 1.80 25.69 -9.38
C TYR A 187 3.15 25.39 -8.74
N SER A 188 3.17 25.27 -7.42
CA SER A 188 4.29 24.62 -6.73
C SER A 188 3.99 23.14 -6.55
N LEU A 189 4.93 22.26 -6.92
CA LEU A 189 4.74 20.82 -6.76
C LEU A 189 4.59 20.43 -5.28
N ALA A 190 5.32 21.12 -4.40
CA ALA A 190 5.16 20.97 -2.96
C ALA A 190 3.74 21.36 -2.49
N GLY A 191 3.22 22.49 -2.98
CA GLY A 191 1.86 22.95 -2.67
C GLY A 191 0.78 22.00 -3.20
N ILE A 192 0.98 21.40 -4.38
CA ILE A 192 0.08 20.35 -4.90
C ILE A 192 -0.03 19.18 -3.92
N LEU A 193 1.10 18.67 -3.41
CA LEU A 193 1.08 17.55 -2.48
C LEU A 193 0.45 17.93 -1.13
N SER A 194 0.69 19.14 -0.63
CA SER A 194 0.20 19.56 0.69
C SER A 194 -1.28 19.93 0.70
N GLU A 195 -1.77 20.55 -0.38
CA GLU A 195 -3.13 21.13 -0.43
C GLU A 195 -4.13 20.24 -1.17
N LEU A 196 -3.73 19.54 -2.23
CA LEU A 196 -4.67 18.74 -3.02
C LEU A 196 -4.87 17.32 -2.46
N ILE A 197 -3.94 16.83 -1.64
CA ILE A 197 -4.07 15.53 -0.97
C ILE A 197 -4.68 15.75 0.42
N PRO A 198 -5.76 15.04 0.79
CA PRO A 198 -6.34 15.12 2.13
C PRO A 198 -5.33 14.80 3.24
N ALA A 199 -5.36 15.57 4.35
CA ALA A 199 -4.38 15.45 5.44
C ALA A 199 -4.41 14.06 6.13
N ASP A 200 -5.55 13.37 6.13
CA ASP A 200 -5.68 11.98 6.57
C ASP A 200 -4.93 11.00 5.66
N ALA A 201 -4.95 11.23 4.35
CA ALA A 201 -4.22 10.44 3.38
C ALA A 201 -2.69 10.64 3.49
N GLN A 202 -2.24 11.79 3.99
CA GLN A 202 -0.81 12.11 4.19
C GLN A 202 -0.20 11.46 5.45
N ARG A 203 -1.01 11.15 6.47
CA ARG A 203 -0.51 10.71 7.78
C ARG A 203 0.27 9.39 7.73
N GLY A 204 1.44 9.36 8.36
CA GLY A 204 2.29 8.16 8.47
C GLY A 204 2.90 7.68 7.15
N ARG A 205 2.91 8.55 6.12
CA ARG A 205 3.38 8.23 4.77
C ARG A 205 4.37 9.29 4.31
N ARG A 206 5.30 8.88 3.44
CA ARG A 206 6.17 9.77 2.67
C ARG A 206 5.65 9.77 1.25
N ILE A 207 5.29 10.93 0.74
CA ILE A 207 4.74 11.10 -0.59
C ILE A 207 5.75 11.91 -1.38
N ALA A 208 6.15 11.43 -2.55
CA ALA A 208 7.06 12.14 -3.42
C ALA A 208 6.48 12.21 -4.83
N LEU A 209 6.63 13.36 -5.47
CA LEU A 209 6.38 13.48 -6.90
C LEU A 209 7.73 13.30 -7.62
N THR A 210 7.76 12.41 -8.58
CA THR A 210 8.92 12.17 -9.44
C THR A 210 8.54 12.44 -10.89
N ASP A 211 9.51 12.87 -11.68
CA ASP A 211 9.36 12.92 -13.13
C ASP A 211 9.29 11.48 -13.71
N ALA A 212 8.92 11.35 -14.98
CA ALA A 212 8.94 10.09 -15.72
C ALA A 212 10.32 9.43 -15.73
N ASP A 213 11.39 10.23 -15.68
CA ASP A 213 12.79 9.79 -15.62
C ASP A 213 13.23 9.32 -14.21
N GLY A 214 12.36 9.42 -13.20
CA GLY A 214 12.63 9.01 -11.83
C GLY A 214 13.32 10.06 -10.95
N THR A 215 13.62 11.24 -11.50
CA THR A 215 14.13 12.40 -10.74
C THR A 215 13.11 12.79 -9.66
N ARG A 216 13.55 12.89 -8.40
CA ARG A 216 12.71 13.36 -7.30
C ARG A 216 12.56 14.87 -7.35
N LEU A 217 11.32 15.32 -7.57
CA LEU A 217 10.98 16.73 -7.71
C LEU A 217 10.65 17.33 -6.33
N THR A 218 9.74 16.70 -5.60
CA THR A 218 9.36 17.17 -4.26
C THR A 218 8.99 16.00 -3.35
N ILE A 219 9.14 16.21 -2.04
CA ILE A 219 8.84 15.20 -1.00
C ILE A 219 8.01 15.88 0.08
N LEU A 220 6.91 15.22 0.47
CA LEU A 220 6.07 15.58 1.60
C LEU A 220 6.07 14.44 2.62
N GLY A 221 6.17 14.81 3.90
CA GLY A 221 6.27 13.87 5.01
C GLY A 221 7.67 13.30 5.19
N SER A 222 7.88 12.62 6.31
CA SER A 222 9.13 11.96 6.63
C SER A 222 8.88 10.55 7.16
N ILE A 223 9.80 9.65 6.84
CA ILE A 223 9.86 8.29 7.37
C ILE A 223 11.28 8.10 7.91
N SER A 224 11.42 7.43 9.06
CA SER A 224 12.73 7.08 9.59
C SER A 224 13.51 6.23 8.59
N ASN A 225 14.74 6.64 8.27
CA ASN A 225 15.63 6.00 7.29
C ASN A 225 15.95 4.52 7.58
N SER A 226 15.69 4.04 8.80
CA SER A 226 16.03 2.68 9.26
C SER A 226 14.92 1.64 9.09
N SER A 227 13.83 1.96 8.37
CA SER A 227 12.69 1.05 8.19
C SER A 227 12.67 0.48 6.77
N GLU A 228 12.37 -0.80 6.62
CA GLU A 228 11.96 -1.37 5.33
C GLU A 228 10.68 -0.65 4.89
N VAL A 229 10.62 -0.19 3.63
CA VAL A 229 9.55 0.69 3.15
C VAL A 229 8.77 0.00 2.04
N PHE A 230 7.45 -0.09 2.20
CA PHE A 230 6.57 -0.40 1.09
C PHE A 230 6.42 0.84 0.23
N HIS A 231 6.69 0.71 -1.06
CA HIS A 231 6.53 1.79 -2.02
C HIS A 231 5.59 1.35 -3.14
N THR A 232 4.75 2.28 -3.58
CA THR A 232 3.96 2.14 -4.80
C THR A 232 4.13 3.40 -5.65
N GLN A 233 4.04 3.24 -6.96
CA GLN A 233 4.17 4.34 -7.92
C GLN A 233 2.94 4.33 -8.82
N VAL A 234 2.26 5.47 -8.89
CA VAL A 234 1.07 5.64 -9.75
C VAL A 234 1.32 6.81 -10.70
N LEU A 235 1.01 6.60 -11.98
CA LEU A 235 1.16 7.63 -13.01
C LEU A 235 0.05 8.68 -12.90
N ILE A 236 0.45 9.94 -12.79
CA ILE A 236 -0.38 11.12 -12.96
C ILE A 236 -0.18 11.63 -14.38
N ASP A 237 -1.07 11.21 -15.28
CA ASP A 237 -1.11 11.74 -16.63
C ASP A 237 -1.90 13.05 -16.67
N LEU A 238 -1.25 14.13 -17.10
CA LEU A 238 -1.82 15.45 -17.33
C LEU A 238 -1.61 15.84 -18.80
N PRO A 239 -2.51 16.65 -19.40
CA PRO A 239 -2.32 17.07 -20.79
C PRO A 239 -1.00 17.84 -20.96
N GLY A 240 -0.01 17.25 -21.62
CA GLY A 240 1.29 17.88 -21.90
C GLY A 240 2.41 17.57 -20.90
N ALA A 241 2.13 16.89 -19.78
CA ALA A 241 3.13 16.50 -18.79
C ALA A 241 2.70 15.24 -18.02
N ALA A 242 3.65 14.37 -17.68
CA ALA A 242 3.37 13.17 -16.91
C ALA A 242 4.27 13.12 -15.67
N TYR A 243 3.69 12.77 -14.53
CA TYR A 243 4.39 12.66 -13.26
C TYR A 243 4.12 11.30 -12.63
N MET A 244 5.03 10.82 -11.78
CA MET A 244 4.78 9.63 -10.96
C MET A 244 4.62 10.03 -9.50
N LEU A 245 3.51 9.62 -8.89
CA LEU A 245 3.28 9.73 -7.46
C LEU A 245 3.87 8.51 -6.77
N ARG A 246 4.95 8.71 -6.03
CA ARG A 246 5.57 7.68 -5.20
C ARG A 246 5.07 7.80 -3.77
N VAL A 247 4.30 6.81 -3.34
CA VAL A 247 3.79 6.75 -1.96
C VAL A 247 4.53 5.67 -1.20
N GLU A 248 5.05 6.06 -0.05
CA GLU A 248 5.85 5.21 0.81
C GLU A 248 5.24 5.14 2.20
N ARG A 249 5.24 3.95 2.79
CA ARG A 249 4.84 3.73 4.18
C ARG A 249 5.92 2.95 4.91
N ALA A 250 6.29 3.44 6.10
CA ALA A 250 7.20 2.72 6.98
C ALA A 250 6.55 1.38 7.36
N ARG A 251 7.30 0.27 7.29
CA ARG A 251 6.83 -1.00 7.85
C ARG A 251 6.78 -0.85 9.37
N GLU A 252 5.58 -0.63 9.90
CA GLU A 252 5.36 -0.50 11.34
C GLU A 252 5.55 -1.86 12.01
N TYR A 253 6.76 -2.15 12.46
CA TYR A 253 7.08 -3.33 13.28
C TYR A 253 6.50 -3.26 14.72
N ARG A 254 5.69 -2.23 15.04
CA ARG A 254 5.29 -1.86 16.40
C ARG A 254 3.78 -2.05 16.65
N GLY A 255 3.29 -3.25 16.40
CA GLY A 255 2.03 -3.71 16.93
C GLY A 255 2.17 -5.17 17.37
N TRP A 256 1.64 -5.54 18.52
CA TRP A 256 1.41 -6.96 18.86
C TRP A 256 0.27 -7.58 18.04
N PHE A 257 -0.43 -6.76 17.23
CA PHE A 257 -1.64 -7.12 16.48
C PHE A 257 -1.48 -7.73 15.06
N PRO A 258 -0.35 -7.66 14.32
CA PRO A 258 -0.18 -8.36 13.05
C PRO A 258 0.08 -9.87 13.21
N HIS A 259 0.02 -10.38 14.44
CA HIS A 259 0.16 -11.81 14.70
C HIS A 259 -1.06 -12.43 15.36
N VAL A 260 -2.21 -11.75 15.46
CA VAL A 260 -3.38 -12.33 16.16
C VAL A 260 -3.89 -13.58 15.44
N LEU A 261 -3.98 -13.56 14.11
CA LEU A 261 -4.43 -14.71 13.34
C LEU A 261 -3.41 -15.86 13.43
N THR A 262 -2.12 -15.55 13.30
CA THR A 262 -1.02 -16.53 13.41
C THR A 262 -0.87 -17.10 14.82
N VAL A 263 -1.02 -16.28 15.86
CA VAL A 263 -1.04 -16.70 17.27
C VAL A 263 -2.28 -17.53 17.56
N ALA A 264 -3.46 -17.13 17.09
CA ALA A 264 -4.70 -17.90 17.28
C ALA A 264 -4.60 -19.29 16.63
N VAL A 265 -4.11 -19.36 15.40
CA VAL A 265 -3.83 -20.63 14.72
C VAL A 265 -2.78 -21.44 15.49
N GLY A 266 -1.71 -20.79 15.98
CA GLY A 266 -0.67 -21.43 16.81
C GLY A 266 -1.18 -21.94 18.16
N VAL A 267 -2.18 -21.29 18.76
CA VAL A 267 -2.81 -21.77 20.00
C VAL A 267 -3.72 -22.96 19.71
N LEU A 268 -4.54 -22.90 18.67
CA LEU A 268 -5.40 -24.01 18.23
C LEU A 268 -4.59 -25.25 17.86
N ALA A 269 -3.47 -25.05 17.17
CA ALA A 269 -2.47 -26.06 16.86
C ALA A 269 -1.99 -26.83 18.09
N VAL A 270 -1.44 -26.09 19.07
CA VAL A 270 -0.88 -26.66 20.30
C VAL A 270 -1.98 -27.35 21.10
N GLY A 271 -3.20 -26.77 21.11
CA GLY A 271 -4.38 -27.38 21.69
C GLY A 271 -4.70 -28.74 21.07
N LEU A 272 -4.72 -28.84 19.74
CA LEU A 272 -4.98 -30.10 19.02
C LEU A 272 -3.92 -31.16 19.32
N ILE A 273 -2.64 -30.77 19.33
CA ILE A 273 -1.54 -31.67 19.71
C ILE A 273 -1.71 -32.16 21.16
N GLY A 274 -2.11 -31.27 22.07
CA GLY A 274 -2.41 -31.61 23.45
C GLY A 274 -3.54 -32.63 23.59
N VAL A 275 -4.65 -32.42 22.86
CA VAL A 275 -5.80 -33.36 22.84
C VAL A 275 -5.39 -34.72 22.30
N LEU A 276 -4.66 -34.76 21.20
CA LEU A 276 -4.11 -35.98 20.61
C LEU A 276 -3.20 -36.75 21.58
N ALA A 277 -2.35 -36.03 22.33
CA ALA A 277 -1.49 -36.62 23.34
C ALA A 277 -2.27 -37.21 24.53
N LEU A 278 -3.36 -36.55 24.95
CA LEU A 278 -4.26 -37.05 26.00
C LEU A 278 -4.98 -38.33 25.53
N PHE A 279 -5.54 -38.33 24.32
CA PHE A 279 -6.16 -39.52 23.73
C PHE A 279 -5.20 -40.71 23.63
N ALA A 280 -3.96 -40.47 23.21
CA ALA A 280 -2.93 -41.51 23.16
C ALA A 280 -2.56 -42.05 24.55
N ARG A 281 -2.67 -41.23 25.60
CA ARG A 281 -2.48 -41.65 26.99
C ARG A 281 -3.65 -42.52 27.47
N ASP A 282 -4.86 -42.12 27.16
CA ASP A 282 -6.07 -42.83 27.56
C ASP A 282 -6.16 -44.23 26.91
N LEU A 283 -5.92 -44.30 25.60
CA LEU A 283 -5.84 -45.58 24.87
C LEU A 283 -4.75 -46.49 25.43
N ARG A 284 -3.59 -45.94 25.82
CA ARG A 284 -2.52 -46.71 26.49
C ARG A 284 -2.95 -47.26 27.85
N ARG A 285 -3.76 -46.52 28.61
CA ARG A 285 -4.29 -46.99 29.91
C ARG A 285 -5.31 -48.10 29.70
N ARG A 286 -6.27 -47.93 28.79
CA ARG A 286 -7.26 -48.96 28.43
C ARG A 286 -6.60 -50.26 27.95
N LEU A 287 -5.62 -50.16 27.07
CA LEU A 287 -4.91 -51.34 26.56
C LEU A 287 -4.10 -52.08 27.64
N ARG A 288 -3.65 -51.42 28.71
CA ARG A 288 -3.02 -52.12 29.85
C ARG A 288 -4.05 -52.90 30.64
N ALA A 289 -5.20 -52.29 30.93
CA ALA A 289 -6.29 -52.97 31.62
C ALA A 289 -6.80 -54.20 30.84
N GLU A 290 -6.91 -54.11 29.51
CA GLU A 290 -7.28 -55.26 28.67
C GLU A 290 -6.21 -56.37 28.68
N ARG A 291 -4.92 -56.01 28.75
CA ARG A 291 -3.83 -57.00 28.85
C ARG A 291 -3.83 -57.73 30.18
N ASP A 292 -4.01 -57.02 31.29
CA ASP A 292 -4.05 -57.63 32.62
C ASP A 292 -5.25 -58.60 32.75
N LEU A 293 -6.40 -58.26 32.15
CA LEU A 293 -7.56 -59.15 32.04
C LEU A 293 -7.30 -60.37 31.16
N ALA A 294 -6.61 -60.20 30.03
CA ALA A 294 -6.23 -61.30 29.15
C ALA A 294 -5.23 -62.27 29.82
N GLU A 295 -4.28 -61.74 30.59
CA GLU A 295 -3.33 -62.55 31.38
C GLU A 295 -4.04 -63.36 32.48
N ALA A 296 -4.99 -62.75 33.18
CA ALA A 296 -5.78 -63.46 34.19
C ALA A 296 -6.63 -64.59 33.60
N LEU A 297 -7.21 -64.39 32.41
CA LEU A 297 -7.95 -65.44 31.69
C LEU A 297 -7.04 -66.54 31.15
N ALA A 298 -5.85 -66.19 30.67
CA ALA A 298 -4.85 -67.15 30.21
C ALA A 298 -4.33 -68.03 31.36
N PHE A 299 -4.13 -67.47 32.56
CA PHE A 299 -3.73 -68.22 33.74
C PHE A 299 -4.80 -69.22 34.19
N ARG A 300 -6.08 -68.80 34.14
CA ARG A 300 -7.21 -69.68 34.43
C ARG A 300 -7.33 -70.82 33.41
N LYS A 301 -7.10 -70.53 32.13
CA LYS A 301 -7.07 -71.52 31.03
C LYS A 301 -5.92 -72.53 31.21
N ALA A 302 -4.74 -72.06 31.59
CA ALA A 302 -3.59 -72.92 31.85
C ALA A 302 -3.78 -73.84 33.07
N MET A 303 -4.47 -73.37 34.12
CA MET A 303 -4.87 -74.23 35.25
C MET A 303 -5.85 -75.33 34.80
N GLU A 304 -6.83 -74.97 33.96
CA GLU A 304 -7.81 -75.90 33.43
C GLU A 304 -7.16 -77.00 32.56
N ASP A 305 -6.20 -76.64 31.70
CA ASP A 305 -5.45 -77.59 30.88
C ASP A 305 -4.47 -78.46 31.70
N SER A 306 -3.87 -77.93 32.78
CA SER A 306 -3.01 -78.73 33.66
C SER A 306 -3.78 -79.83 34.42
N LEU A 307 -5.05 -79.55 34.75
CA LEU A 307 -5.97 -80.48 35.42
C LEU A 307 -6.30 -81.68 34.51
N VAL A 308 -6.46 -81.43 33.21
CA VAL A 308 -6.69 -82.48 32.21
C VAL A 308 -5.43 -83.33 31.99
N THR A 309 -4.23 -82.75 32.02
CA THR A 309 -2.98 -83.53 31.97
C THR A 309 -2.70 -84.32 33.25
N GLY A 310 -3.08 -83.80 34.42
CA GLY A 310 -2.94 -84.51 35.71
C GLY A 310 -3.87 -85.72 35.82
N LEU A 311 -5.07 -85.67 35.23
CA LEU A 311 -5.97 -86.82 35.16
C LEU A 311 -5.53 -87.88 34.14
N ARG A 312 -4.83 -87.48 33.06
CA ARG A 312 -4.32 -88.41 32.04
C ARG A 312 -3.02 -89.13 32.46
N ALA A 313 -2.27 -88.57 33.40
CA ALA A 313 -1.09 -89.21 33.99
C ALA A 313 -1.43 -90.22 35.12
N ARG A 314 -2.69 -90.24 35.58
CA ARG A 314 -3.17 -91.17 36.61
C ARG A 314 -3.86 -92.42 36.03
N ASP A 315 -4.09 -92.44 34.72
CA ASP A 315 -4.76 -93.53 33.99
C ASP A 315 -3.77 -94.38 33.15
N MET A 316 -2.50 -94.41 33.56
CA MET A 316 -1.48 -95.37 33.11
C MET A 316 -0.84 -96.06 34.30
#